data_AF-A0A101D089-F1
#
_entry.id   AF-A0A101D089-F1
#
_cell.length_a   1.000
_cell.length_b   1.000
_cell.length_c   1.000
_cell.angle_alpha   90.00
_cell.angle_beta   90.00
_cell.angle_gamma   90.00
#
_symmetry.space_group_name_H-M   'P 1'
#
loop_
_entity.id
_entity.type
_entity.pdbx_description
1 polymer ?
#
loop_
_entity_poly.entity_id
_entity_poly.type
_entity_poly.pdbx_seq_one_letter_code
_entity_poly.pdbx_strand_id
1 'polypeptide(L)'
;MDRKGLQQAVDRIVAIIQADPHKERIDKIITRWLKRHLQRLGTEVNLDQLNSLVEDKDMLAENLENWAQQERRAERQKVLQETEQRVREAEQRALESKCNAARKLIALTEMNDQLIAEIEELPVEEVEKLRAETRH
;
A
#
# COMPACT_ATOMS: atom_id res chain seq x y z
N MET A 1 -11.41 0.83 12.10
CA MET A 1 -12.27 1.49 13.09
C MET A 1 -13.29 2.37 12.41
N ASP A 2 -14.47 2.50 13.00
CA ASP A 2 -15.52 3.45 12.61
C ASP A 2 -15.47 4.69 13.52
N ARG A 3 -16.06 5.82 13.08
CA ARG A 3 -16.16 7.08 13.85
C ARG A 3 -16.59 6.87 15.30
N LYS A 4 -17.58 5.99 15.49
CA LYS A 4 -18.19 5.73 16.79
C LYS A 4 -17.22 5.04 17.75
N GLY A 5 -16.41 4.09 17.28
CA GLY A 5 -15.38 3.46 18.09
C GLY A 5 -14.28 4.43 18.51
N LEU A 6 -13.86 5.32 17.61
CA LEU A 6 -12.87 6.37 17.92
C LEU A 6 -13.43 7.39 18.92
N GLN A 7 -14.66 7.85 18.72
CA GLN A 7 -15.34 8.74 19.65
C GLN A 7 -15.42 8.11 21.05
N GLN A 8 -15.81 6.83 21.15
CA GLN A 8 -15.85 6.12 22.44
C GLN A 8 -14.47 6.00 23.10
N ALA A 9 -13.40 5.81 22.32
CA ALA A 9 -12.05 5.76 22.86
C ALA A 9 -11.62 7.14 23.40
N VAL A 10 -11.92 8.22 22.66
CA VAL A 10 -11.65 9.59 23.11
C VAL A 10 -12.47 9.92 24.36
N ASP A 11 -13.77 9.62 24.37
CA ASP A 11 -14.65 9.87 25.51
C ASP A 11 -14.17 9.14 26.79
N ARG A 12 -13.63 7.92 26.66
CA ARG A 12 -13.03 7.19 27.78
C ARG A 12 -11.79 7.89 28.34
N ILE A 13 -10.91 8.38 27.47
CA ILE A 13 -9.71 9.12 27.88
C ILE A 13 -10.11 10.41 28.59
N VAL A 14 -11.09 11.14 28.03
CA VAL A 14 -11.63 12.37 28.64
C VAL A 14 -12.23 12.08 30.02
N ALA A 15 -13.01 11.00 30.16
CA ALA A 15 -13.59 10.62 31.45
C ALA A 15 -12.52 10.30 32.50
N ILE A 16 -11.43 9.62 32.11
CA ILE A 16 -10.28 9.35 33.00
C ILE A 16 -9.62 10.65 33.44
N ILE A 17 -9.40 11.60 32.53
CA ILE A 17 -8.81 12.91 32.84
C ILE A 17 -9.73 13.68 33.80
N GLN A 18 -11.04 13.69 33.55
CA GLN A 18 -12.00 14.44 34.37
C GLN A 18 -12.13 13.88 35.79
N ALA A 19 -11.91 12.58 36.00
CA ALA A 19 -11.94 11.95 37.31
C ALA A 19 -10.69 12.25 38.17
N ASP A 20 -9.65 12.85 37.58
CA ASP A 20 -8.39 13.12 38.27
C ASP A 20 -8.43 14.45 39.05
N PRO A 21 -7.94 14.50 40.31
CA PRO A 21 -7.86 15.74 41.09
C PRO A 21 -7.02 16.85 40.43
N HIS A 22 -6.07 16.48 39.57
CA HIS A 22 -5.20 17.37 38.80
C HIS A 22 -5.56 17.39 37.31
N LYS A 23 -6.83 17.17 36.97
CA LYS A 23 -7.37 17.13 35.60
C LYS A 23 -6.80 18.19 34.64
N GLU A 24 -6.67 19.44 35.07
CA GLU A 24 -6.15 20.53 34.23
C GLU A 24 -4.67 20.33 33.84
N ARG A 25 -3.86 19.85 34.79
CA ARG A 25 -2.44 19.55 34.56
C ARG A 25 -2.29 18.34 33.64
N ILE A 26 -3.07 17.29 33.88
CA ILE A 26 -3.02 16.06 33.09
C ILE A 26 -3.49 16.34 31.66
N ASP A 27 -4.63 17.03 31.51
CA ASP A 27 -5.16 17.44 30.22
C ASP A 27 -4.12 18.17 29.39
N LYS A 28 -3.43 19.16 29.97
CA LYS A 28 -2.37 19.92 29.31
C LYS A 28 -1.17 19.05 28.90
N ILE A 29 -0.79 18.07 29.72
CA ILE A 29 0.31 17.14 29.40
C ILE A 29 -0.07 16.24 28.23
N ILE A 30 -1.23 15.60 28.31
CA ILE A 30 -1.68 14.65 27.28
C ILE A 30 -1.97 15.41 25.98
N THR A 31 -2.56 16.61 26.03
CA THR A 31 -2.82 17.44 24.84
C THR A 31 -1.53 17.76 24.11
N ARG A 32 -0.49 18.21 24.84
CA ARG A 32 0.85 18.49 24.25
C ARG A 32 1.50 17.24 23.68
N TRP A 33 1.43 16.12 24.39
CA TRP A 33 1.99 14.85 23.93
C TRP A 33 1.29 14.39 22.66
N LEU A 34 -0.05 14.47 22.61
CA LEU A 34 -0.85 14.06 21.46
C LEU A 34 -0.57 14.94 20.24
N LYS A 35 -0.54 16.28 20.39
CA LYS A 35 -0.15 17.18 19.30
C LYS A 35 1.16 16.76 18.67
N ARG A 36 2.18 16.52 19.51
CA ARG A 36 3.50 16.12 19.06
C ARG A 36 3.50 14.74 18.40
N HIS A 37 2.73 13.80 18.92
CA HIS A 37 2.63 12.45 18.36
C HIS A 37 1.99 12.47 16.97
N LEU A 38 0.85 13.16 16.83
CA LEU A 38 0.13 13.29 15.56
C LEU A 38 0.95 14.04 14.50
N GLN A 39 1.63 15.13 14.88
CA GLN A 39 2.56 15.83 13.99
C GLN A 39 3.66 14.91 13.43
N ARG A 40 4.21 14.00 14.25
CA ARG A 40 5.23 13.04 13.79
C ARG A 40 4.68 11.97 12.86
N LEU A 41 3.40 11.62 12.99
CA LEU A 41 2.72 10.67 12.11
C LEU A 41 2.40 11.26 10.74
N GLY A 42 2.83 12.51 10.47
CA GLY A 42 2.65 13.17 9.17
C GLY A 42 1.19 13.54 8.90
N THR A 43 0.36 13.62 9.93
CA THR A 43 -1.05 13.96 9.78
C THR A 43 -1.16 15.44 9.42
N GLU A 44 -1.79 15.79 8.29
CA GLU A 44 -2.24 17.16 7.96
C GLU A 44 -3.44 17.57 8.82
N VAL A 45 -3.39 17.29 10.12
CA VAL A 45 -4.44 17.64 11.05
C VAL A 45 -4.13 19.04 11.57
N ASN A 46 -5.10 19.93 11.49
CA ASN A 46 -5.00 21.25 12.10
C ASN A 46 -5.10 21.13 13.64
N LEU A 47 -3.95 20.88 14.26
CA LEU A 47 -3.81 20.71 15.70
C LEU A 47 -3.61 22.05 16.44
N ASP A 48 -3.55 23.17 15.71
CA ASP A 48 -3.35 24.49 16.33
C ASP A 48 -4.57 24.88 17.18
N GLN A 49 -5.75 24.41 16.79
CA GLN A 49 -7.01 24.66 17.50
C GLN A 49 -7.25 23.74 18.71
N LEU A 50 -6.53 22.63 18.80
CA LEU A 50 -6.66 21.68 19.92
C LEU A 50 -6.04 22.26 21.19
N ASN A 51 -6.80 22.92 22.05
CA ASN A 51 -6.28 23.53 23.27
C ASN A 51 -6.45 22.64 24.49
N SER A 52 -7.46 21.77 24.48
CA SER A 52 -7.75 20.80 25.54
C SER A 52 -8.36 19.52 24.97
N LEU A 53 -7.92 18.36 25.45
CA LEU A 53 -8.53 17.09 25.08
C LEU A 53 -9.96 16.97 25.59
N VAL A 54 -10.24 17.56 26.74
CA VAL A 54 -11.56 17.54 27.37
C VAL A 54 -12.56 18.39 26.59
N GLU A 55 -12.12 19.53 26.06
CA GLU A 55 -12.98 20.48 25.33
C GLU A 55 -13.10 20.12 23.84
N ASP A 56 -12.02 19.67 23.21
CA ASP A 56 -11.94 19.47 21.76
C ASP A 56 -12.07 18.00 21.33
N LYS A 57 -12.71 17.17 22.16
CA LYS A 57 -12.81 15.72 21.96
C LYS A 57 -13.45 15.29 20.64
N ASP A 58 -14.47 16.02 20.17
CA ASP A 58 -15.18 15.69 18.93
C ASP A 58 -14.31 15.99 17.70
N MET A 59 -13.58 17.11 17.75
CA MET A 59 -12.60 17.48 16.72
C MET A 59 -11.48 16.43 16.61
N LEU A 60 -11.02 15.92 17.75
CA LEU A 60 -10.01 14.86 17.80
C LEU A 60 -10.49 13.54 17.22
N ALA A 61 -11.71 13.11 17.55
CA ALA A 61 -12.26 11.88 17.03
C ALA A 61 -12.40 11.93 15.50
N GLU A 62 -12.86 13.05 14.96
CA GLU A 62 -12.96 13.28 13.51
C GLU A 62 -11.58 13.27 12.84
N ASN A 63 -10.59 13.94 13.42
CA ASN A 63 -9.23 13.97 12.88
C ASN A 63 -8.55 12.60 12.88
N LEU A 64 -8.73 11.82 13.95
CA LEU A 64 -8.22 10.46 14.04
C LEU A 64 -8.91 9.52 13.04
N GLU A 65 -10.21 9.72 12.79
CA GLU A 65 -10.93 8.96 11.77
C GLU A 65 -10.36 9.26 10.37
N ASN A 66 -10.16 10.53 10.05
CA ASN A 66 -9.59 10.96 8.78
C ASN A 66 -8.20 10.35 8.56
N TRP A 67 -7.34 10.36 9.58
CA TRP A 67 -6.04 9.71 9.52
C TRP A 67 -6.13 8.20 9.30
N ALA A 68 -6.97 7.49 10.07
CA ALA A 68 -7.17 6.05 9.92
C ALA A 68 -7.77 5.67 8.54
N GLN A 69 -8.50 6.59 7.89
CA GLN A 69 -8.93 6.41 6.51
C GLN A 69 -7.79 6.64 5.52
N GLN A 70 -6.96 7.66 5.72
CA GLN A 70 -5.79 7.93 4.86
C GLN A 70 -4.79 6.77 4.90
N GLU A 71 -4.46 6.26 6.09
CA GLU A 71 -3.57 5.11 6.26
C GLU A 71 -4.09 3.89 5.49
N ARG A 72 -5.37 3.55 5.65
CA ARG A 72 -6.00 2.46 4.89
C ARG A 72 -5.95 2.66 3.38
N ARG A 73 -6.08 3.90 2.89
CA ARG A 73 -5.96 4.20 1.45
C ARG A 73 -4.52 4.01 0.97
N ALA A 74 -3.55 4.49 1.73
CA ALA A 74 -2.14 4.33 1.42
C ALA A 74 -1.72 2.85 1.42
N GLU A 75 -2.15 2.06 2.41
CA GLU A 75 -1.92 0.61 2.45
C GLU A 75 -2.52 -0.10 1.24
N ARG A 76 -3.77 0.22 0.87
CA ARG A 76 -4.41 -0.35 -0.33
C ARG A 76 -3.66 -0.01 -1.60
N GLN A 77 -3.21 1.24 -1.75
CA GLN A 77 -2.42 1.66 -2.90
C GLN A 77 -1.09 0.92 -2.97
N LYS A 78 -0.41 0.74 -1.83
CA LYS A 78 0.83 -0.02 -1.76
C LYS A 78 0.63 -1.48 -2.17
N VAL A 79 -0.41 -2.14 -1.64
CA VAL A 79 -0.76 -3.52 -2.02
C VAL A 79 -1.09 -3.63 -3.51
N LEU A 80 -1.82 -2.66 -4.06
CA LEU A 80 -2.12 -2.64 -5.49
C LEU A 80 -0.84 -2.52 -6.34
N GLN A 81 0.04 -1.58 -6.00
CA GLN A 81 1.32 -1.39 -6.70
C GLN A 81 2.20 -2.64 -6.62
N GLU A 82 2.33 -3.25 -5.43
CA GLU A 82 3.08 -4.49 -5.23
C GLU A 82 2.47 -5.64 -6.04
N THR A 83 1.14 -5.72 -6.10
CA THR A 83 0.44 -6.77 -6.88
C THR A 83 0.66 -6.58 -8.37
N GLU A 84 0.50 -5.36 -8.89
CA GLU A 84 0.78 -5.05 -10.30
C GLU A 84 2.22 -5.35 -10.68
N GLN A 85 3.18 -5.01 -9.80
CA GLN A 85 4.58 -5.32 -10.04
C GLN A 85 4.81 -6.84 -10.10
N ARG A 86 4.24 -7.60 -9.16
CA ARG A 86 4.35 -9.06 -9.15
C ARG A 86 3.73 -9.71 -10.38
N VAL A 87 2.61 -9.18 -10.88
CA VAL A 87 1.97 -9.65 -12.13
C VAL A 87 2.91 -9.38 -13.32
N ARG A 88 3.44 -8.16 -13.46
CA ARG A 88 4.40 -7.82 -14.52
C ARG A 88 5.64 -8.71 -14.49
N GLU A 89 6.20 -8.95 -13.31
CA GLU A 89 7.35 -9.86 -13.14
C GLU A 89 6.99 -11.31 -13.51
N ALA A 90 5.79 -11.78 -13.17
CA ALA A 90 5.34 -13.13 -13.52
C ALA A 90 5.14 -13.29 -15.03
N GLU A 91 4.52 -12.30 -15.69
CA GLU A 91 4.36 -12.26 -17.15
C GLU A 91 5.71 -12.26 -17.85
N GLN A 92 6.66 -11.45 -17.39
CA GLN A 92 8.01 -11.41 -17.95
C GLN A 92 8.73 -12.75 -17.81
N ARG A 93 8.67 -13.39 -16.63
CA ARG A 93 9.25 -14.73 -16.44
C ARG A 93 8.59 -15.80 -17.32
N ALA A 94 7.27 -15.72 -17.49
CA ALA A 94 6.54 -16.65 -18.35
C ALA A 94 6.96 -16.49 -19.82
N LEU A 95 7.05 -15.25 -20.30
CA LEU A 95 7.54 -14.93 -21.64
C LEU A 95 8.99 -15.41 -21.84
N GLU A 96 9.87 -15.13 -20.89
CA GLU A 96 11.26 -15.58 -20.96
C GLU A 96 11.37 -17.12 -20.98
N SER A 97 10.53 -17.82 -20.21
CA SER A 97 10.44 -19.27 -20.25
C SER A 97 10.01 -19.79 -21.63
N LYS A 98 8.99 -19.18 -22.24
CA LYS A 98 8.53 -19.50 -23.62
C LYS A 98 9.65 -19.27 -24.63
N CYS A 99 10.33 -18.12 -24.58
CA CYS A 99 11.47 -17.84 -25.47
C CYS A 99 12.61 -18.85 -25.30
N ASN A 100 12.91 -19.26 -24.07
CA ASN A 100 13.92 -20.28 -23.79
C ASN A 100 13.53 -21.67 -24.30
N ALA A 101 12.24 -22.03 -24.25
CA ALA A 101 11.74 -23.27 -24.85
C ALA A 101 11.80 -23.21 -26.38
N ALA A 102 11.38 -22.10 -26.99
CA ALA A 102 11.51 -21.87 -28.43
C ALA A 102 12.95 -22.00 -28.91
N ARG A 103 13.92 -21.39 -28.21
CA ARG A 103 15.36 -21.54 -28.52
C ARG A 103 15.81 -23.00 -28.53
N LYS A 104 15.34 -23.81 -27.57
CA LYS A 104 15.65 -25.25 -27.53
C LYS A 104 15.04 -26.00 -28.72
N LEU A 105 13.80 -25.69 -29.10
CA LEU A 105 13.18 -26.29 -30.28
C LEU A 105 13.95 -25.92 -31.56
N ILE A 106 14.30 -24.65 -31.74
CA ILE A 106 15.11 -24.18 -32.87
C ILE A 106 16.45 -24.93 -32.96
N ALA A 107 17.11 -25.17 -31.83
CA ALA A 107 18.42 -25.80 -31.79
C ALA A 107 18.37 -27.34 -31.95
N LEU A 108 17.29 -27.98 -31.52
CA LEU A 108 17.20 -29.44 -31.41
C LEU A 108 16.30 -30.09 -32.46
N THR A 109 15.54 -29.33 -33.24
CA THR A 109 14.57 -29.85 -34.22
C THR A 109 14.62 -29.11 -35.56
N GLU A 110 14.03 -29.70 -36.60
CA GLU A 110 13.86 -29.09 -37.94
C GLU A 110 12.52 -28.35 -38.09
N MET A 111 11.84 -28.01 -36.99
CA MET A 111 10.54 -27.36 -37.02
C MET A 111 10.63 -25.94 -37.61
N ASN A 112 9.63 -25.54 -38.39
CA ASN A 112 9.53 -24.18 -38.94
C ASN A 112 9.02 -23.18 -37.88
N ASP A 113 9.18 -21.89 -38.16
CA ASP A 113 8.86 -20.82 -37.20
C ASP A 113 7.37 -20.73 -36.89
N GLN A 114 6.52 -21.06 -37.86
CA GLN A 114 5.07 -21.10 -37.67
C GLN A 114 4.66 -22.13 -36.62
N LEU A 115 5.23 -23.34 -36.67
CA LEU A 115 4.91 -24.43 -35.76
C LEU A 115 5.47 -24.18 -34.35
N ILE A 116 6.67 -23.59 -34.24
CA ILE A 116 7.25 -23.22 -32.95
C ILE A 116 6.47 -22.08 -32.29
N ALA A 117 6.06 -21.08 -33.07
CA ALA A 117 5.21 -19.98 -32.61
C ALA A 117 3.87 -20.48 -32.06
N GLU A 118 3.25 -21.46 -32.73
CA GLU A 118 2.01 -22.09 -32.28
C GLU A 118 2.21 -22.86 -30.96
N ILE A 119 3.27 -23.67 -30.84
CA ILE A 119 3.52 -24.52 -29.65
C ILE A 119 3.86 -23.69 -28.42
N GLU A 120 4.72 -22.69 -28.57
CA GLU A 120 5.17 -21.85 -27.45
C GLU A 120 4.25 -20.64 -27.22
N GLU A 121 3.18 -20.51 -28.03
CA GLU A 121 2.25 -19.38 -28.03
C GLU A 121 3.01 -18.05 -28.08
N LEU A 122 3.94 -17.94 -29.02
CA LEU A 122 4.74 -16.75 -29.29
C LEU A 122 4.36 -16.15 -30.65
N PRO A 123 4.54 -14.83 -30.85
CA PRO A 123 4.46 -14.25 -32.19
C PRO A 123 5.51 -14.86 -33.12
N VAL A 124 5.14 -15.09 -34.38
CA VAL A 124 6.05 -15.66 -35.39
C VAL A 124 7.27 -14.76 -35.56
N GLU A 125 7.08 -13.44 -35.53
CA GLU A 125 8.15 -12.45 -35.65
C GLU A 125 9.18 -12.56 -34.52
N GLU A 126 8.75 -12.99 -33.33
CA GLU A 126 9.65 -13.17 -32.19
C GLU A 126 10.45 -14.47 -32.34
N VAL A 127 9.83 -15.53 -32.83
CA VAL A 127 10.52 -16.79 -33.14
C VAL A 127 11.55 -16.61 -34.26
N GLU A 128 11.22 -15.84 -35.31
CA GLU A 128 12.13 -15.50 -36.40
C GLU A 128 13.39 -14.78 -35.89
N LYS A 129 13.23 -13.80 -34.98
CA LYS A 129 14.38 -13.13 -34.33
C LYS A 129 15.22 -14.11 -33.53
N LEU A 130 14.60 -14.94 -32.69
CA LEU A 130 15.30 -15.94 -31.88
C LEU A 130 16.09 -16.92 -32.76
N ARG A 131 15.56 -17.27 -33.95
CA ARG A 131 16.27 -18.13 -34.91
C ARG A 131 17.45 -17.42 -35.54
N ALA A 132 17.30 -16.14 -35.90
CA ALA A 132 18.41 -15.34 -36.41
C ALA A 132 19.54 -15.23 -35.36
N GLU A 133 19.20 -14.99 -34.09
CA GLU A 133 20.16 -14.94 -32.98
C GLU A 133 20.91 -16.26 -32.78
N THR A 134 20.25 -17.41 -32.98
CA THR A 134 20.86 -18.74 -32.75
C THR A 134 21.78 -19.19 -33.91
N ARG A 135 21.66 -18.57 -35.10
CA ARG A 135 22.48 -18.89 -36.28
C ARG A 135 23.78 -18.09 -36.36
N HIS A 136 23.97 -17.10 -35.49
CA HIS A 136 25.19 -16.29 -35.36
C HIS A 136 26.12 -16.83 -34.26
#